data_AF-A0A2M8RY42-F1
#
_entry.id   AF-A0A2M8RY42-F1
#
_cell.length_a   1.000
_cell.length_b   1.000
_cell.length_c   1.000
_cell.angle_alpha   90.00
_cell.angle_beta   90.00
_cell.angle_gamma   90.00
#
_symmetry.space_group_name_H-M   'P 1'
#
loop_
_entity.id
_entity.type
_entity.pdbx_description
1 polymer ?
#
loop_
_entity_poly.entity_id
_entity_poly.type
_entity_poly.pdbx_seq_one_letter_code
_entity_poly.pdbx_strand_id
1 'polypeptide(L)'
;MTTFINQLNRLKTELSLTMDKDIAEFLGLTKTAFAERKRRGVFPENLLRVAVLNNPNTKIDVDYVLTGNRDSQTVKDQEMIEEMKEKIVELSESSNGPKFYLAHEPEDAIYPIPLTMEEMMLINYFRKSNEKGKQLIIDSARMTYDYTFTTLKWTEYTEKEQLKRKSK
;
A
#
# COMPACT_ATOMS: atom_id res chain seq x y z
N MET A 1 12.80 -0.20 31.75
CA MET A 1 12.62 1.27 31.79
C MET A 1 13.67 1.94 30.91
N THR A 2 13.28 3.02 30.21
CA THR A 2 14.07 3.94 29.33
C THR A 2 14.03 3.73 27.81
N THR A 3 12.90 3.30 27.24
CA THR A 3 12.67 3.32 25.77
C THR A 3 12.93 4.69 25.15
N PHE A 4 12.56 5.78 25.84
CA PHE A 4 12.73 7.16 25.35
C PHE A 4 14.21 7.58 25.21
N ILE A 5 15.05 7.27 26.20
CA ILE A 5 16.47 7.67 26.19
C ILE A 5 17.21 6.93 25.08
N ASN A 6 16.87 5.65 24.85
CA ASN A 6 17.45 4.86 23.78
C ASN A 6 17.04 5.39 22.39
N GLN A 7 15.77 5.73 22.20
CA GLN A 7 15.29 6.38 20.96
C GLN A 7 15.97 7.74 20.74
N LEU A 8 16.10 8.55 21.79
CA LEU A 8 16.76 9.85 21.71
C LEU A 8 18.25 9.72 21.35
N ASN A 9 18.95 8.77 21.95
CA ASN A 9 20.37 8.52 21.65
C ASN A 9 20.56 8.02 20.22
N ARG A 10 19.65 7.19 19.70
CA ARG A 10 19.66 6.78 18.28
C ARG A 10 19.43 7.97 17.36
N LEU A 11 18.45 8.81 17.67
CA LEU A 11 18.18 10.03 16.90
C LEU A 11 19.38 11.00 16.92
N LYS A 12 20.05 11.15 18.05
CA LYS A 12 21.30 11.93 18.18
C LYS A 12 22.39 11.41 17.24
N THR A 13 22.58 10.10 17.21
CA THR A 13 23.57 9.45 16.34
C THR A 13 23.24 9.63 14.86
N GLU A 14 21.97 9.46 14.46
CA GLU A 14 21.53 9.63 13.07
C GLU A 14 21.67 11.09 12.59
N LEU A 15 21.34 12.05 13.44
CA LEU A 15 21.46 13.47 13.13
C LEU A 15 22.88 14.04 13.35
N SER A 16 23.79 13.26 13.94
CA SER A 16 25.10 13.73 14.43
C SER A 16 24.98 14.95 15.37
N LEU A 17 23.88 15.05 16.11
CA LEU A 17 23.60 16.13 17.05
C LEU A 17 23.86 15.67 18.49
N THR A 18 24.52 16.51 19.27
CA THR A 18 24.85 16.21 20.67
C THR A 18 23.86 16.85 21.65
N MET A 19 23.30 18.00 21.29
CA MET A 19 22.47 18.82 22.18
C MET A 19 20.97 18.51 22.05
N ASP A 20 20.29 18.36 23.18
CA ASP A 20 18.83 18.18 23.25
C ASP A 20 18.06 19.37 22.65
N LYS A 21 18.66 20.57 22.65
CA LYS A 21 18.08 21.78 22.04
C LYS A 21 17.87 21.60 20.54
N ASP A 22 18.88 21.10 19.84
CA ASP A 22 18.87 21.04 18.38
C ASP A 22 17.91 19.96 17.90
N ILE A 23 17.73 18.90 18.70
CA ILE A 23 16.71 17.87 18.47
C ILE A 23 15.30 18.42 18.70
N ALA A 24 15.10 19.23 19.74
CA ALA A 24 13.81 19.87 19.95
C ALA A 24 13.43 20.77 18.76
N GLU A 25 14.40 21.54 18.25
CA GLU A 25 14.24 22.39 17.08
C GLU A 25 13.93 21.57 15.81
N PHE A 26 14.67 20.48 15.58
CA PHE A 26 14.43 19.55 14.47
C PHE A 26 13.01 18.94 14.50
N LEU A 27 12.52 18.58 15.69
CA LEU A 27 11.17 18.04 15.89
C LEU A 27 10.07 19.11 15.89
N GLY A 28 10.41 20.40 15.71
CA GLY A 28 9.46 21.51 15.78
C GLY A 28 8.88 21.75 17.18
N LEU A 29 9.60 21.36 18.23
CA LEU A 29 9.19 21.48 19.63
C LEU A 29 9.96 22.59 20.36
N THR A 30 9.27 23.26 21.29
CA THR A 30 9.93 24.14 22.25
C THR A 30 10.72 23.33 23.29
N LYS A 31 11.78 23.91 23.84
CA LYS A 31 12.63 23.27 24.88
C LYS A 31 11.81 22.76 26.08
N THR A 32 10.77 23.51 26.47
CA THR A 32 9.86 23.16 27.57
C THR A 32 8.97 21.98 27.21
N ALA A 33 8.42 21.94 25.99
CA ALA A 33 7.61 20.82 25.51
C ALA A 33 8.41 19.52 25.39
N PHE A 34 9.68 19.61 24.97
CA PHE A 34 10.58 18.47 24.92
C PHE A 34 10.94 17.94 26.32
N ALA A 35 11.26 18.83 27.27
CA ALA A 35 11.56 18.46 28.65
C ALA A 35 10.37 17.77 29.35
N GLU A 36 9.15 18.27 29.15
CA GLU A 36 7.94 17.63 29.68
C GLU A 36 7.71 16.23 29.11
N ARG A 37 7.92 16.04 27.80
CA ARG A 37 7.80 14.73 27.15
C ARG A 37 8.88 13.75 27.62
N LYS A 38 10.11 14.22 27.81
CA LYS A 38 11.22 13.45 28.41
C LYS A 38 10.89 12.99 29.83
N ARG A 39 10.27 13.85 30.65
CA ARG A 39 9.78 13.50 32.00
C ARG A 39 8.68 12.44 31.97
N ARG A 40 7.77 12.53 30.99
CA ARG A 40 6.65 11.59 30.81
C ARG A 40 7.07 10.27 30.14
N GLY A 41 8.26 10.22 29.52
CA GLY A 41 8.79 9.04 28.83
C GLY A 41 8.10 8.71 27.50
N VAL A 42 7.39 9.67 26.91
CA VAL A 42 6.64 9.49 25.65
C VAL A 42 7.40 10.12 24.49
N PHE A 43 7.80 9.29 23.52
CA PHE A 43 8.55 9.74 22.35
C PHE A 43 7.61 10.29 21.27
N PRO A 44 7.90 11.46 20.69
CA PRO A 44 7.02 12.09 19.69
C PRO A 44 7.22 11.49 18.29
N GLU A 45 6.75 10.26 18.07
CA GLU A 45 6.87 9.56 16.78
C GLU A 45 6.29 10.37 15.60
N ASN A 46 5.07 10.90 15.76
CA ASN A 46 4.40 11.65 14.69
C ASN A 46 5.21 12.90 14.28
N LEU A 47 5.84 13.58 15.24
CA LEU A 47 6.66 14.76 14.95
C LEU A 47 7.98 14.39 14.29
N LEU A 48 8.56 13.23 14.65
CA LEU A 48 9.73 12.71 13.96
C LEU A 48 9.42 12.42 12.48
N ARG A 49 8.29 11.76 12.19
CA ARG A 49 7.86 11.48 10.80
C ARG A 49 7.66 12.77 10.00
N VAL A 50 7.01 13.78 10.59
CA VAL A 50 6.82 15.10 9.95
C VAL A 50 8.14 15.83 9.72
N ALA A 51 9.08 15.78 10.68
CA ALA A 51 10.39 16.41 10.54
C ALA A 51 11.22 15.81 9.41
N VAL A 52 11.17 14.48 9.21
CA VAL A 52 11.83 13.79 8.09
C VAL A 52 11.19 14.15 6.75
N LEU A 53 9.86 14.23 6.68
CA LEU A 53 9.15 14.68 5.46
C LEU A 53 9.49 16.12 5.07
N ASN A 54 9.63 17.01 6.05
CA ASN A 54 9.99 18.41 5.82
C ASN A 54 11.47 18.61 5.48
N ASN A 55 12.32 17.61 5.77
CA ASN A 55 13.76 17.62 5.48
C ASN A 55 14.15 16.39 4.64
N PRO A 56 13.74 16.33 3.36
CA PRO A 56 14.03 15.17 2.51
C PRO A 56 15.52 14.93 2.24
N ASN A 57 16.39 15.92 2.52
CA ASN A 57 17.84 15.78 2.43
C ASN A 57 18.48 15.06 3.62
N THR A 58 17.75 14.84 4.71
CA THR A 58 18.25 14.07 5.85
C THR A 58 17.88 12.60 5.69
N LYS A 59 18.90 11.75 5.43
CA LYS A 59 18.79 10.28 5.31
C LYS A 59 18.58 9.63 6.70
N ILE A 60 17.50 10.00 7.38
CA ILE A 60 17.16 9.48 8.72
C ILE A 60 16.23 8.29 8.55
N ASP A 61 16.64 7.15 9.09
CA ASP A 61 15.79 5.97 9.21
C ASP A 61 14.92 6.08 10.47
N VAL A 62 13.64 6.47 10.26
CA VAL A 62 12.66 6.63 11.35
C VAL A 62 12.43 5.32 12.08
N ASP A 63 12.37 4.21 11.35
CA ASP A 63 12.04 2.91 11.93
C ASP A 63 13.22 2.39 12.76
N TYR A 64 14.47 2.69 12.36
CA TYR A 64 15.64 2.47 13.20
C TYR A 64 15.62 3.28 14.49
N VAL A 65 15.24 4.56 14.44
CA VAL A 65 15.19 5.40 15.64
C VAL A 65 14.20 4.83 16.67
N LEU A 66 13.03 4.39 16.20
CA LEU A 66 11.96 3.89 17.07
C LEU A 66 12.23 2.47 17.58
N THR A 67 12.67 1.57 16.70
CA THR A 67 12.81 0.13 17.03
C THR A 67 14.24 -0.26 17.38
N GLY A 68 15.24 0.33 16.72
CA GLY A 68 16.65 -0.01 16.86
C GLY A 68 17.12 -1.10 15.92
N ASN A 69 16.23 -1.63 15.09
CA ASN A 69 16.59 -2.53 14.04
C ASN A 69 16.82 -1.68 12.79
N ARG A 70 18.06 -1.61 12.32
CA ARG A 70 18.29 -1.20 10.93
C ARG A 70 17.90 -2.41 10.12
N ASP A 71 16.74 -2.36 9.48
CA ASP A 71 16.44 -3.37 8.50
C ASP A 71 17.49 -3.24 7.39
N SER A 72 18.44 -4.18 7.35
CA SER A 72 19.44 -4.31 6.28
C SER A 72 18.81 -4.58 4.90
N GLN A 73 17.49 -4.44 4.77
CA GLN A 73 16.69 -4.62 3.56
C GLN A 73 16.59 -3.31 2.76
N THR A 74 16.53 -2.14 3.41
CA THR A 74 16.17 -0.88 2.74
C THR A 74 17.21 -0.38 1.75
N VAL A 75 18.50 -0.70 1.96
CA VAL A 75 19.58 -0.31 1.02
C VAL A 75 19.61 -1.21 -0.21
N LYS A 76 19.30 -2.51 -0.03
CA LYS A 76 19.16 -3.44 -1.15
C LYS A 76 17.92 -3.11 -1.97
N ASP A 77 16.84 -2.68 -1.34
CA ASP A 77 15.63 -2.28 -2.05
C ASP A 77 15.85 -1.01 -2.89
N GLN A 78 16.63 -0.03 -2.41
CA GLN A 78 16.92 1.18 -3.19
C GLN A 78 17.88 0.95 -4.36
N GLU A 79 18.95 0.17 -4.16
CA GLU A 79 19.87 -0.21 -5.26
C GLU A 79 19.15 -1.11 -6.28
N MET A 80 18.29 -2.02 -5.82
CA MET A 80 17.49 -2.89 -6.68
C MET A 80 16.40 -2.11 -7.41
N ILE A 81 15.81 -1.05 -6.83
CA ILE A 81 14.85 -0.17 -7.52
C ILE A 81 15.52 0.71 -8.58
N GLU A 82 16.71 1.25 -8.32
CA GLU A 82 17.43 2.06 -9.31
C GLU A 82 18.03 1.19 -10.43
N GLU A 83 18.56 -0.01 -10.14
CA GLU A 83 18.90 -0.99 -11.20
C GLU A 83 17.66 -1.42 -12.01
N MET A 84 16.49 -1.55 -11.37
CA MET A 84 15.25 -1.88 -12.06
C MET A 84 14.80 -0.72 -12.96
N LYS A 85 14.96 0.53 -12.54
CA LYS A 85 14.61 1.73 -13.33
C LYS A 85 15.52 1.90 -14.54
N GLU A 86 16.84 1.75 -14.41
CA GLU A 86 17.75 1.82 -15.56
C GLU A 86 17.46 0.71 -16.57
N LYS A 87 17.20 -0.53 -16.11
CA LYS A 87 16.78 -1.63 -16.99
C LYS A 87 15.43 -1.37 -17.67
N ILE A 88 14.46 -0.75 -16.99
CA ILE A 88 13.15 -0.40 -17.56
C ILE A 88 13.30 0.64 -18.69
N VAL A 89 14.23 1.60 -18.55
CA VAL A 89 14.50 2.60 -19.60
C VAL A 89 15.18 1.97 -20.81
N GLU A 90 16.20 1.12 -20.64
CA GLU A 90 16.87 0.42 -21.74
C GLU A 90 15.95 -0.60 -22.47
N LEU A 91 15.01 -1.23 -21.76
CA LEU A 91 14.04 -2.18 -22.33
C LEU A 91 12.93 -1.51 -23.15
N SER A 92 12.75 -0.18 -23.04
CA SER A 92 11.71 0.56 -23.77
C SER A 92 12.12 0.93 -25.21
N GLU A 93 13.42 0.90 -25.53
CA GLU A 93 13.94 1.25 -26.86
C GLU A 93 14.20 0.02 -27.76
N SER A 94 14.24 -1.19 -27.20
CA SER A 94 14.44 -2.41 -27.98
C SER A 94 13.10 -3.08 -28.31
N SER A 95 12.75 -2.99 -29.59
CA SER A 95 11.48 -3.32 -30.24
C SER A 95 11.06 -4.80 -30.24
N ASN A 96 11.32 -5.57 -29.16
CA ASN A 96 10.84 -6.95 -28.99
C ASN A 96 10.80 -7.47 -27.53
N GLY A 97 10.56 -6.60 -26.53
CA GLY A 97 10.35 -7.00 -25.13
C GLY A 97 8.94 -7.53 -24.81
N PRO A 98 8.74 -8.29 -23.71
CA PRO A 98 7.43 -8.82 -23.33
C PRO A 98 6.46 -7.66 -23.11
N LYS A 99 5.32 -7.68 -23.82
CA LYS A 99 4.26 -6.69 -23.67
C LYS A 99 3.78 -6.69 -22.22
N PHE A 100 4.24 -5.73 -21.42
CA PHE A 100 3.57 -5.39 -20.18
C PHE A 100 2.23 -4.77 -20.58
N TYR A 101 1.17 -5.56 -20.49
CA TYR A 101 -0.18 -5.03 -20.61
C TYR A 101 -0.38 -4.08 -19.43
N LEU A 102 -0.27 -2.77 -19.69
CA LEU A 102 -0.90 -1.78 -18.83
C LEU A 102 -2.37 -2.19 -18.77
N ALA A 103 -2.80 -2.70 -17.61
CA ALA A 103 -4.20 -3.05 -17.42
C ALA A 103 -4.99 -1.76 -17.62
N HIS A 104 -5.78 -1.69 -18.69
CA HIS A 104 -6.74 -0.62 -18.86
C HIS A 104 -7.72 -0.75 -17.70
N GLU A 105 -7.66 0.20 -16.77
CA GLU A 105 -8.69 0.35 -15.75
C GLU A 105 -10.01 0.60 -16.49
N PRO A 106 -11.05 -0.24 -16.27
CA PRO A 106 -12.35 -0.04 -16.89
C PRO A 106 -12.90 1.36 -16.60
N GLU A 107 -13.66 1.93 -17.54
CA GLU A 107 -14.24 3.28 -17.40
C GLU A 107 -15.12 3.42 -16.14
N ASP A 108 -15.67 2.32 -15.64
CA ASP A 108 -16.56 2.23 -14.47
C ASP A 108 -15.82 1.92 -13.15
N ALA A 109 -14.50 1.69 -13.17
CA ALA A 109 -13.70 1.41 -11.98
C ALA A 109 -13.17 2.69 -11.30
N ILE A 110 -14.06 3.65 -11.01
CA ILE A 110 -13.68 5.01 -10.57
C ILE A 110 -13.35 5.09 -9.07
N TYR A 111 -13.83 4.12 -8.27
CA TYR A 111 -13.71 4.17 -6.81
C TYR A 111 -12.91 2.98 -6.24
N PRO A 112 -11.96 3.23 -5.33
CA PRO A 112 -11.27 2.16 -4.63
C PRO A 112 -12.22 1.50 -3.63
N ILE A 113 -12.59 0.25 -3.90
CA ILE A 113 -13.41 -0.58 -3.00
C ILE A 113 -12.46 -1.50 -2.20
N PRO A 114 -12.53 -1.51 -0.86
CA PRO A 114 -11.73 -2.42 -0.06
C PRO A 114 -12.18 -3.86 -0.30
N LEU A 115 -11.21 -4.74 -0.57
CA LEU A 115 -11.47 -6.16 -0.78
C LEU A 115 -11.89 -6.83 0.53
N THR A 116 -12.97 -7.59 0.47
CA THR A 116 -13.40 -8.50 1.52
C THR A 116 -12.45 -9.69 1.65
N MET A 117 -12.54 -10.41 2.76
CA MET A 117 -11.70 -11.60 3.00
C MET A 117 -11.91 -12.68 1.92
N GLU A 118 -13.14 -12.86 1.46
CA GLU A 118 -13.49 -13.82 0.42
C GLU A 118 -12.87 -13.46 -0.93
N GLU A 119 -12.92 -12.18 -1.31
CA GLU A 119 -12.28 -11.69 -2.54
C GLU A 119 -10.75 -11.81 -2.47
N MET A 120 -10.16 -11.53 -1.30
CA MET A 120 -8.73 -11.77 -1.08
C MET A 120 -8.37 -13.25 -1.26
N MET A 121 -9.18 -14.17 -0.73
CA MET A 121 -8.96 -15.61 -0.90
C MET A 121 -9.10 -16.03 -2.37
N LEU A 122 -10.10 -15.51 -3.08
CA LEU A 122 -10.30 -15.78 -4.50
C LEU A 122 -9.10 -15.34 -5.34
N ILE A 123 -8.60 -14.11 -5.12
CA ILE A 123 -7.41 -13.58 -5.78
C ILE A 123 -6.18 -14.44 -5.45
N ASN A 124 -6.03 -14.85 -4.19
CA ASN A 124 -4.93 -15.71 -3.75
C ASN A 124 -4.97 -17.08 -4.46
N TYR A 125 -6.13 -17.72 -4.53
CA TYR A 125 -6.30 -18.99 -5.24
C TYR A 125 -6.04 -18.86 -6.74
N PHE A 126 -6.51 -17.77 -7.36
CA PHE A 126 -6.24 -17.50 -8.77
C PHE A 126 -4.73 -17.35 -9.04
N ARG A 127 -4.02 -16.59 -8.20
CA ARG A 127 -2.57 -16.36 -8.35
C ARG A 127 -1.73 -17.61 -8.12
N LYS A 128 -2.13 -18.48 -7.19
CA LYS A 128 -1.42 -19.73 -6.87
C LYS A 128 -1.73 -20.88 -7.83
N SER A 129 -2.81 -20.77 -8.61
CA SER A 129 -3.25 -21.85 -9.50
C SER A 129 -2.46 -21.88 -10.81
N ASN A 130 -2.39 -23.07 -11.41
CA ASN A 130 -1.91 -23.25 -12.78
C ASN A 130 -2.97 -22.78 -13.80
N GLU A 131 -2.62 -22.77 -15.09
CA GLU A 131 -3.51 -22.28 -16.15
C GLU A 131 -4.88 -23.00 -16.20
N LYS A 132 -4.93 -24.30 -15.93
CA LYS A 132 -6.21 -25.05 -15.86
C LYS A 132 -7.07 -24.57 -14.69
N GLY A 133 -6.45 -24.35 -13.52
CA GLY A 133 -7.16 -23.85 -12.33
C GLY A 133 -7.66 -22.42 -12.50
N LYS A 134 -6.85 -21.54 -13.13
CA LYS A 134 -7.27 -20.18 -13.48
C LYS A 134 -8.46 -20.18 -14.42
N GLN A 135 -8.41 -21.00 -15.47
CA GLN A 135 -9.51 -21.14 -16.43
C GLN A 135 -10.78 -21.62 -15.75
N LEU A 136 -10.70 -22.61 -14.84
CA LEU A 136 -11.85 -23.10 -14.10
C LEU A 136 -12.50 -22.02 -13.22
N ILE A 137 -11.70 -21.17 -12.56
CA ILE A 137 -12.20 -20.05 -11.77
C ILE A 137 -12.95 -19.04 -12.67
N ILE A 138 -12.37 -18.69 -13.83
CA ILE A 138 -12.98 -17.78 -14.81
C ILE A 138 -14.27 -18.37 -15.38
N ASP A 139 -14.25 -19.64 -15.76
CA ASP A 139 -15.41 -20.33 -16.33
C ASP A 139 -16.55 -20.41 -15.32
N SER A 140 -16.24 -20.69 -14.05
CA SER A 140 -17.23 -20.72 -12.97
C SER A 140 -17.88 -19.35 -12.76
N ALA A 141 -17.08 -18.27 -12.80
CA ALA A 141 -17.58 -16.90 -12.72
C ALA A 141 -18.48 -16.56 -13.92
N ARG A 142 -18.08 -16.94 -15.14
CA ARG A 142 -18.87 -16.73 -16.36
C ARG A 142 -20.20 -17.49 -16.31
N MET A 143 -20.18 -18.76 -15.92
CA MET A 143 -21.39 -19.58 -15.80
C MET A 143 -22.39 -18.96 -14.82
N THR A 144 -21.90 -18.44 -13.69
CA THR A 144 -22.74 -17.78 -12.70
C THR A 144 -23.35 -16.49 -13.26
N TYR A 145 -22.56 -15.70 -13.99
CA TYR A 145 -23.06 -14.51 -14.67
C TYR A 145 -24.13 -14.85 -15.73
N ASP A 146 -23.86 -15.81 -16.61
CA ASP A 146 -24.80 -16.21 -17.66
C ASP A 146 -26.11 -16.74 -17.07
N TYR A 147 -26.03 -17.54 -16.00
CA TYR A 147 -27.19 -18.05 -15.28
C TYR A 147 -28.04 -16.92 -14.67
N THR A 148 -27.40 -15.98 -13.96
CA THR A 148 -28.12 -14.85 -13.35
C THR A 148 -28.73 -13.94 -14.40
N PHE A 149 -28.00 -13.63 -15.47
CA PHE A 149 -28.48 -12.82 -16.59
C PHE A 149 -29.69 -13.46 -17.30
N THR A 150 -29.61 -14.76 -17.62
CA THR A 150 -30.72 -15.49 -18.27
C THR A 150 -31.94 -15.57 -17.37
N THR A 151 -31.75 -15.79 -16.07
CA THR A 151 -32.84 -15.79 -15.08
C THR A 151 -33.53 -14.43 -15.03
N LEU A 152 -32.77 -13.33 -14.98
CA LEU A 152 -33.31 -11.97 -15.01
C LEU A 152 -34.11 -11.66 -16.28
N LYS A 153 -33.60 -12.10 -17.44
CA LYS A 153 -34.30 -11.94 -18.72
C LYS A 153 -35.60 -12.73 -18.77
N TRP A 154 -35.60 -13.94 -18.21
CA TRP A 154 -36.79 -14.78 -18.15
C TRP A 154 -37.84 -14.20 -17.19
N THR A 155 -37.43 -13.71 -16.02
CA THR A 155 -38.35 -13.03 -15.09
C THR A 155 -38.96 -11.78 -15.74
N GLU A 156 -38.14 -10.95 -16.40
CA GLU A 156 -38.62 -9.77 -17.13
C GLU A 156 -39.67 -10.13 -18.21
N TYR A 157 -39.44 -11.20 -18.95
CA TYR A 157 -40.39 -11.70 -19.97
C TYR A 157 -41.70 -12.16 -19.33
N THR A 158 -41.63 -12.98 -18.28
CA THR A 158 -42.82 -13.52 -17.61
C THR A 158 -43.68 -12.43 -16.97
N GLU A 159 -43.06 -11.42 -16.35
CA GLU A 159 -43.76 -10.25 -15.79
C GLU A 159 -44.49 -9.46 -16.88
N LYS A 160 -43.83 -9.19 -18.01
CA LYS A 160 -44.43 -8.50 -19.16
C LYS A 160 -45.64 -9.26 -19.71
N GLU A 161 -45.55 -10.58 -19.84
CA GLU A 161 -46.66 -11.41 -20.31
C GLU A 161 -47.83 -11.44 -19.31
N GLN A 162 -47.56 -11.48 -18.01
CA GLN A 162 -48.62 -11.38 -16.99
C GLN A 162 -49.34 -10.03 -17.02
N LEU A 163 -48.62 -8.93 -17.19
CA LEU A 163 -49.21 -7.59 -17.32
C LEU A 163 -50.10 -7.47 -18.55
N LYS A 164 -49.66 -8.00 -19.71
CA LYS A 164 -50.50 -8.03 -20.92
C LYS A 164 -51.79 -8.81 -20.73
N ARG A 165 -51.75 -9.93 -19.99
CA ARG A 165 -52.94 -10.76 -19.71
C ARG A 165 -53.90 -10.09 -18.73
N LYS A 166 -53.41 -9.30 -17.76
CA LYS A 166 -54.24 -8.54 -16.81
C LYS A 166 -54.87 -7.28 -17.41
N SER A 167 -54.39 -6.81 -18.57
CA SER A 167 -54.92 -5.62 -19.26
C SER A 167 -56.01 -5.96 -20.30
N LYS A 168 -56.40 -7.23 -20.44
CA LYS A 168 -57.52 -7.71 -21.27
C LYS A 168 -58.67 -8.16 -20.38
#